data_AF-A0A3N0AZT4-F1
#
_entry.id   AF-A0A3N0AZT4-F1
#
_cell.length_a   1.000
_cell.length_b   1.000
_cell.length_c   1.000
_cell.angle_alpha   90.00
_cell.angle_beta   90.00
_cell.angle_gamma   90.00
#
_symmetry.space_group_name_H-M   'P 1'
#
loop_
_entity.id
_entity.type
_entity.pdbx_description
1 polymer ?
#
loop_
_entity_poly.entity_id
_entity_poly.type
_entity_poly.pdbx_seq_one_letter_code
_entity_poly.pdbx_strand_id
1 'polypeptide(L)' 'MREALTEADAVLDKAGWISDSDPDYNAICDAGIIEADGHDYIFSLMTGMPDGESNRLLFEELAATIFDAREALNLQQ' A
#
# COMPACT_ATOMS: atom_id res chain seq x y z
N MET A 1 3.19 -3.12 3.00
CA MET A 1 3.80 -2.13 2.10
C MET A 1 5.31 -2.16 2.23
N ARG A 2 5.84 -2.33 3.45
CA ARG A 2 7.27 -2.35 3.75
C ARG A 2 8.15 -3.19 2.82
N GLU A 3 7.69 -4.39 2.45
CA GLU A 3 8.48 -5.29 1.59
C GLU A 3 8.39 -4.92 0.10
N ALA A 4 7.32 -4.22 -0.30
CA ALA A 4 7.05 -3.89 -1.69
C ALA A 4 7.70 -2.58 -2.17
N LEU A 5 7.84 -1.61 -1.27
CA LEU A 5 8.32 -0.26 -1.60
C LEU A 5 9.85 -0.21 -1.48
N THR A 6 10.56 -0.84 -2.43
CA THR A 6 12.03 -1.00 -2.36
C THR A 6 12.81 0.29 -2.55
N GLU A 7 12.21 1.29 -3.20
CA GLU A 7 12.81 2.62 -3.43
C GLU A 7 12.54 3.62 -2.30
N ALA A 8 11.85 3.22 -1.23
CA ALA A 8 11.61 4.08 -0.07
C ALA A 8 12.81 4.07 0.89
N ASP A 9 13.13 5.22 1.47
CA ASP A 9 14.13 5.35 2.52
C ASP A 9 13.63 4.71 3.83
N ALA A 10 12.35 4.89 4.14
CA ALA A 10 11.68 4.26 5.28
C ALA A 10 10.20 4.00 5.02
N VAL A 11 9.69 2.89 5.59
CA VAL A 11 8.28 2.52 5.54
C VAL A 11 7.77 2.24 6.96
N LEU A 12 6.98 3.17 7.49
CA LEU A 12 6.34 3.09 8.81
C LEU A 12 4.87 2.73 8.62
N ASP A 13 4.62 1.45 8.38
CA ASP A 13 3.31 0.91 8.00
C ASP A 13 2.64 0.05 9.08
N LYS A 14 1.32 -0.12 8.92
CA LYS A 14 0.49 -1.00 9.71
C LYS A 14 -0.44 -1.80 8.81
N ALA A 15 -0.01 -3.02 8.50
CA ALA A 15 -0.83 -3.99 7.78
C ALA A 15 -2.14 -4.29 8.54
N GLY A 16 -3.19 -4.54 7.77
CA GLY A 16 -4.53 -4.90 8.23
C GLY A 16 -5.26 -5.78 7.24
N TRP A 17 -6.26 -6.49 7.74
CA TRP A 17 -7.21 -7.24 6.93
C TRP A 17 -8.56 -7.19 7.61
N ILE A 18 -9.62 -7.20 6.80
CA ILE A 18 -11.00 -7.34 7.23
C ILE A 18 -11.44 -8.72 6.80
N SER A 19 -11.97 -9.48 7.75
CA SER A 19 -12.49 -10.82 7.50
C SER A 19 -13.94 -10.90 7.98
N ASP A 20 -14.82 -11.27 7.06
CA ASP A 20 -16.23 -11.51 7.27
C ASP A 20 -16.63 -12.87 6.68
N SER A 21 -17.80 -13.36 7.10
CA SER A 21 -18.48 -14.50 6.50
C SER A 21 -18.94 -14.26 5.06
N ASP A 22 -19.29 -13.02 4.73
CA ASP A 22 -19.60 -12.61 3.37
C ASP A 22 -18.31 -12.16 2.67
N PRO A 23 -17.88 -12.85 1.59
CA PRO A 23 -16.63 -12.54 0.91
C PRO A 23 -16.57 -11.12 0.33
N ASP A 24 -17.73 -10.49 0.07
CA ASP A 24 -17.80 -9.12 -0.45
C ASP A 24 -17.40 -8.06 0.60
N TYR A 25 -17.32 -8.44 1.88
CA TYR A 25 -16.86 -7.57 2.98
C TYR A 25 -15.44 -7.90 3.46
N ASN A 26 -14.70 -8.72 2.72
CA ASN A 26 -13.29 -8.93 3.01
C ASN A 26 -12.42 -7.85 2.39
N ALA A 27 -11.30 -7.56 3.06
CA ALA A 27 -10.33 -6.61 2.54
C ALA A 27 -8.92 -6.95 2.99
N ILE A 28 -7.93 -6.69 2.13
CA ILE A 28 -6.55 -6.44 2.53
C ILE A 28 -6.34 -4.93 2.54
N CYS A 29 -5.78 -4.41 3.62
CA CYS A 29 -5.49 -3.00 3.77
C CYS A 29 -4.12 -2.77 4.42
N ASP A 30 -3.53 -1.63 4.12
CA ASP A 30 -2.30 -1.16 4.75
C ASP A 30 -2.28 0.36 4.72
N ALA A 31 -1.68 0.94 5.75
CA ALA A 31 -1.53 2.38 5.85
C ALA A 31 -0.24 2.71 6.58
N GLY A 32 0.45 3.76 6.11
CA GLY A 32 1.72 4.16 6.68
C GLY A 32 2.21 5.52 6.22
N ILE A 33 3.31 5.93 6.83
CA ILE A 33 4.14 7.05 6.39
C ILE A 33 5.33 6.47 5.63
N ILE A 34 5.56 6.98 4.42
CA ILE A 34 6.67 6.58 3.55
C ILE A 34 7.61 7.77 3.39
N GLU A 35 8.88 7.59 3.75
CA GLU A 35 9.93 8.58 3.51
C GLU A 35 10.63 8.21 2.20
N ALA A 36 10.67 9.13 1.23
CA ALA A 36 11.37 8.92 -0.03
C ALA A 36 11.70 10.24 -0.73
N ASP A 37 12.91 10.34 -1.30
CA ASP A 37 13.35 11.49 -2.11
C ASP A 37 13.27 12.84 -1.36
N GLY A 38 13.40 12.81 -0.03
CA GLY A 38 13.25 14.00 0.82
C GLY A 38 11.79 14.45 1.04
N HIS A 39 10.82 13.60 0.69
CA HIS A 39 9.39 13.82 0.89
C HIS A 39 8.77 12.73 1.79
N ASP A 40 7.83 13.15 2.64
CA ASP A 40 7.01 12.26 3.45
C ASP A 40 5.64 12.08 2.78
N TYR A 41 5.29 10.84 2.47
CA TYR A 41 4.00 10.47 1.89
C TYR A 41 3.12 9.80 2.93
N ILE A 42 1.85 10.22 3.01
CA ILE A 42 0.81 9.43 3.68
C ILE A 42 0.23 8.49 2.63
N PHE A 43 0.41 7.19 2.84
CA PHE A 43 -0.08 6.16 1.93
C PHE A 43 -1.09 5.28 2.65
N SER A 44 -2.32 5.19 2.13
CA SER A 44 -3.31 4.20 2.52
C SER A 44 -3.82 3.46 1.29
N LEU A 45 -3.81 2.13 1.34
CA LEU A 45 -4.33 1.26 0.29
C LEU A 45 -5.31 0.28 0.91
N MET A 46 -6.48 0.16 0.28
CA MET A 46 -7.54 -0.76 0.66
C MET A 46 -8.07 -1.44 -0.59
N THR A 47 -8.30 -2.74 -0.51
CA THR A 47 -8.82 -3.56 -1.60
C THR A 47 -10.05 -4.32 -1.12
N GLY A 48 -10.93 -4.74 -2.04
CA GLY A 48 -12.01 -5.69 -1.74
C GLY A 48 -11.58 -7.14 -1.86
N MET A 49 -10.27 -7.43 -1.75
CA MET A 49 -9.75 -8.78 -1.89
C MET A 49 -9.76 -9.50 -0.54
N PRO A 50 -10.12 -10.79 -0.48
CA PRO A 50 -9.94 -11.58 0.72
C PRO A 50 -8.47 -11.80 1.04
N ASP A 51 -8.14 -11.94 2.33
CA ASP A 51 -6.77 -12.27 2.74
C ASP A 51 -6.34 -13.63 2.21
N GLY A 52 -5.13 -13.69 1.65
CA GLY A 52 -4.56 -14.89 1.06
C GLY A 52 -3.24 -14.58 0.37
N GLU A 53 -2.36 -15.58 0.25
CA GLU A 53 -1.00 -15.41 -0.27
C GLU A 53 -0.97 -14.73 -1.64
N SER A 54 -1.77 -15.23 -2.61
CA SER A 54 -1.85 -14.62 -3.94
C SER A 54 -2.37 -13.18 -3.92
N ASN A 55 -3.31 -12.86 -3.04
CA ASN A 55 -3.87 -11.51 -2.94
C ASN A 55 -2.93 -10.53 -2.22
N ARG A 56 -2.10 -11.03 -1.29
CA ARG A 56 -1.03 -10.23 -0.67
C ARG A 56 0.04 -9.85 -1.69
N LEU A 57 0.42 -10.78 -2.56
CA LEU A 57 1.34 -10.48 -3.67
C LEU A 57 0.76 -9.42 -4.62
N LEU A 58 -0.52 -9.56 -5.01
CA LEU A 58 -1.20 -8.54 -5.82
C LEU A 58 -1.29 -7.18 -5.10
N PHE A 59 -1.51 -7.19 -3.78
CA PHE A 59 -1.53 -5.97 -2.97
C PHE A 59 -0.14 -5.29 -2.95
N GLU A 60 0.94 -6.06 -2.83
CA GLU A 60 2.32 -5.58 -2.88
C GLU A 60 2.66 -4.98 -4.24
N GLU A 61 2.32 -5.67 -5.34
CA GLU A 61 2.49 -5.16 -6.70
C GLU A 61 1.72 -3.85 -6.94
N LEU A 62 0.48 -3.77 -6.43
CA LEU A 62 -0.34 -2.56 -6.51
C LEU A 62 0.28 -1.41 -5.70
N ALA A 63 0.77 -1.69 -4.48
CA ALA A 63 1.42 -0.70 -3.64
C ALA A 63 2.69 -0.14 -4.31
N ALA A 64 3.53 -1.00 -4.87
CA ALA A 64 4.72 -0.61 -5.62
C ALA A 64 4.36 0.24 -6.85
N THR A 65 3.37 -0.20 -7.64
CA THR A 65 2.94 0.52 -8.85
C THR A 65 2.44 1.93 -8.54
N ILE A 66 1.64 2.10 -7.47
CA ILE A 66 1.16 3.42 -7.06
C ILE A 66 2.33 4.29 -6.56
N PHE A 67 3.26 3.69 -5.80
CA PHE A 67 4.41 4.40 -5.28
C PHE A 67 5.39 4.85 -6.38
N ASP A 68 5.57 4.06 -7.45
CA ASP A 68 6.39 4.45 -8.60
C ASP A 68 5.77 5.63 -9.37
N ALA A 69 4.45 5.79 -9.29
CA ALA A 69 3.74 6.92 -9.88
C ALA A 69 3.73 8.18 -8.99
N ARG A 70 4.38 8.17 -7.82
CA ARG A 70 4.33 9.26 -6.82
C ARG A 70 4.76 10.62 -7.37
N GLU A 71 5.68 10.65 -8.34
CA GLU A 71 6.15 11.90 -8.96
C GLU A 71 5.02 12.72 -9.62
N ALA A 72 3.92 12.07 -9.99
CA ALA A 72 2.74 12.78 -10.49
C ALA A 72 2.09 13.71 -9.44
N LEU A 73 2.38 13.53 -8.15
CA LEU A 73 1.92 14.39 -7.06
C LEU A 73 2.69 15.72 -7.00
N ASN A 74 3.88 15.79 -7.60
CA ASN A 74 4.78 16.95 -7.56
C ASN A 74 4.41 18.07 -8.56
N LEU A 75 3.27 17.97 -9.26
CA LEU A 75 2.82 18.89 -10.32
C LEU A 75 2.45 20.32 -9.84
N GLN A 76 2.72 20.71 -8.59
CA GLN A 76 2.33 22.02 -8.03
C GLN A 76 3.49 22.92 -7.59
N GLN A 77 4.73 22.68 -8.00
CA GLN A 77 5.85 23.60 -7.73
C GLN A 77 6.12 24.57 -8.87
#